data_AF-A0A023GLH2-F1
#
_entry.id   AF-A0A023GLH2-F1
#
_cell.length_a   1.000
_cell.length_b   1.000
_cell.length_c   1.000
_cell.angle_alpha   90.00
_cell.angle_beta   90.00
_cell.angle_gamma   90.00
#
_symmetry.space_group_name_H-M   'P 1'
#
loop_
_entity.id
_entity.type
_entity.pdbx_description
1 polymer ?
#
loop_
_entity_poly.entity_id
_entity_poly.type
_entity_poly.pdbx_seq_one_letter_code
_entity_poly.pdbx_strand_id
1 'polypeptide(L)'
;TSDLSIFCFFSRAFEDQFHLCLEFPAQTRYIIAFPLICGHFMNCTHELCPEERHHIGDRSLTLVNAFLDEMSKEAKNIITTICDEQCTMSDRLLPKHSAPHMALLAMHQRKQRTDKKHRQGGSGGSQPNAPRDKPGAESYRRTREELSTMDKLHMALTELCFAINYASSIHVWEHTFAPREYLAQHLENRFNKALVGMVMYNPESHEIAKPSELLSSVQAYMSVLQGIENHVHVDVTRVFNNVLLQQTQAQDSHGDKTIATLYTNWYLEVLLRKVTAGHMCYSPLHRAFVNLVHDGGQQVPFTAEEFSDVQELRSLAELIGPYGMKFLNESLMWHIASQVAELKKIVLQNRDILVELRSNYDKPEQMRELFKKLQNVDSVLQRMTIVGVILCFRTLAQEALNDVLSMRIPFLLSSVADLKHHVSNGDSLVVSEMASAAGLPCKVDPALVTALRSQKNDLGEDEYQVACLLMVFVAVSLPKLARAEGSVYRASLEAHTNNMHCLAHAVNALAGSLFTICGHDDIEERLKEFLALASSSLLRLGQEADREAGREAVFLLLHLLVDESPFLTMDLLESCFPYALLRNAAHAVYKAEA
;
A
#
# COMPACT_ATOMS: atom_id res chain seq x y z
N THR A 1 -27.62 52.59 -22.29
CA THR A 1 -26.84 53.65 -21.62
C THR A 1 -25.55 53.15 -20.97
N SER A 2 -25.31 51.83 -20.89
CA SER A 2 -24.13 51.23 -20.27
C SER A 2 -23.44 50.20 -21.19
N ASP A 3 -23.55 50.38 -22.51
CA ASP A 3 -22.88 49.49 -23.45
C ASP A 3 -21.37 49.69 -23.39
N LEU A 4 -20.63 48.58 -23.33
CA LEU A 4 -19.16 48.57 -23.19
C LEU A 4 -18.51 47.74 -24.32
N SER A 5 -19.23 47.56 -25.44
CA SER A 5 -18.75 46.90 -26.66
C SER A 5 -17.45 47.53 -27.21
N ILE A 6 -17.17 48.79 -26.83
CA ILE A 6 -15.94 49.50 -27.19
C ILE A 6 -14.66 48.72 -26.81
N PHE A 7 -14.69 47.92 -25.74
CA PHE A 7 -13.55 47.09 -25.32
C PHE A 7 -13.18 46.02 -26.36
N CYS A 8 -14.07 45.68 -27.29
CA CYS A 8 -13.74 44.83 -28.43
C CYS A 8 -12.60 45.42 -29.28
N PHE A 9 -12.56 46.75 -29.41
CA PHE A 9 -11.57 47.47 -30.21
C PHE A 9 -10.34 47.90 -29.39
N PHE A 10 -10.44 47.89 -28.06
CA PHE A 10 -9.35 48.19 -27.13
C PHE A 10 -8.91 46.93 -26.37
N SER A 11 -8.77 45.80 -27.07
CA SER A 11 -8.56 44.49 -26.46
C SER A 11 -7.33 44.40 -25.57
N ARG A 12 -6.21 45.03 -25.99
CA ARG A 12 -4.98 45.06 -25.19
C ARG A 12 -5.19 45.75 -23.84
N ALA A 13 -5.82 46.94 -23.85
CA ALA A 13 -6.11 47.65 -22.61
C ALA A 13 -7.12 46.88 -21.74
N PHE A 14 -8.05 46.15 -22.36
CA PHE A 14 -9.02 45.33 -21.65
C PHE A 14 -8.36 44.13 -20.94
N GLU A 15 -7.44 43.43 -21.61
CA GLU A 15 -6.64 42.35 -21.04
C GLU A 15 -5.68 42.86 -19.95
N ASP A 16 -4.98 43.98 -20.19
CA ASP A 16 -4.08 44.60 -19.21
C ASP A 16 -4.84 45.00 -17.92
N GLN A 17 -6.06 45.54 -18.06
CA GLN A 17 -6.92 45.89 -16.92
C GLN A 17 -7.43 44.65 -16.16
N PHE A 18 -7.69 43.54 -16.87
CA PHE A 18 -8.05 42.27 -16.24
C PHE A 18 -6.90 41.75 -15.38
N HIS A 19 -5.66 41.72 -15.92
CA HIS A 19 -4.49 41.28 -15.17
C HIS A 19 -4.22 42.17 -13.96
N LEU A 20 -4.32 43.49 -14.11
CA LEU A 20 -4.20 44.42 -12.99
C LEU A 20 -5.27 44.13 -11.90
N CYS A 21 -6.50 43.82 -12.29
CA CYS A 21 -7.56 43.46 -11.35
C CYS A 21 -7.26 42.16 -10.59
N LEU A 22 -6.64 41.19 -11.27
CA LEU A 22 -6.26 39.90 -10.68
C LEU A 22 -5.12 40.04 -9.66
N GLU A 23 -4.17 40.94 -9.89
CA GLU A 23 -3.01 41.18 -9.00
C GLU A 23 -3.37 41.82 -7.65
N PHE A 24 -4.47 42.57 -7.57
CA PHE A 24 -4.88 43.28 -6.34
C PHE A 24 -6.08 42.60 -5.67
N PRO A 25 -5.91 41.92 -4.51
CA PRO A 25 -6.98 41.16 -3.85
C PRO A 25 -8.29 41.95 -3.61
N ALA A 26 -8.17 43.24 -3.27
CA ALA A 26 -9.32 44.10 -3.06
C ALA A 26 -10.13 44.40 -4.33
N GLN A 27 -9.51 44.27 -5.51
CA GLN A 27 -10.15 44.44 -6.81
C GLN A 27 -10.64 43.10 -7.38
N THR A 28 -9.98 41.99 -7.04
CA THR A 28 -10.30 40.65 -7.55
C THR A 28 -11.76 40.25 -7.33
N ARG A 29 -12.41 40.79 -6.29
CA ARG A 29 -13.86 40.66 -6.06
C ARG A 29 -14.72 41.01 -7.28
N TYR A 30 -14.28 41.98 -8.08
CA TYR A 30 -15.03 42.53 -9.21
C TYR A 30 -14.60 41.95 -10.56
N ILE A 31 -13.63 41.04 -10.58
CA ILE A 31 -13.00 40.55 -11.81
C ILE A 31 -13.98 39.84 -12.76
N ILE A 32 -15.10 39.33 -12.24
CA ILE A 32 -16.19 38.74 -13.04
C ILE A 32 -16.81 39.74 -14.04
N ALA A 33 -16.62 41.05 -13.84
CA ALA A 33 -17.09 42.08 -14.75
C ALA A 33 -16.47 41.94 -16.16
N PHE A 34 -15.23 41.48 -16.28
CA PHE A 34 -14.54 41.32 -17.58
C PHE A 34 -15.22 40.24 -18.45
N PRO A 35 -15.43 39.00 -17.97
CA PRO A 35 -16.27 38.01 -18.65
C PRO A 35 -17.68 38.52 -19.02
N LEU A 36 -18.33 39.30 -18.15
CA LEU A 36 -19.67 39.83 -18.40
C LEU A 36 -19.68 40.87 -19.53
N ILE A 37 -18.65 41.72 -19.62
CA ILE A 37 -18.49 42.72 -20.68
C ILE A 37 -18.36 42.07 -22.06
N CYS A 38 -17.81 40.85 -22.17
CA CYS A 38 -17.78 40.12 -23.43
C CYS A 38 -19.19 39.93 -24.03
N GLY A 39 -20.23 39.84 -23.21
CA GLY A 39 -21.63 39.79 -23.66
C GLY A 39 -22.11 41.06 -24.39
N HIS A 40 -21.43 42.20 -24.20
CA HIS A 40 -21.76 43.45 -24.87
C HIS A 40 -21.23 43.53 -26.31
N PHE A 41 -20.27 42.68 -26.70
CA PHE A 41 -19.55 42.84 -27.96
C PHE A 41 -20.46 42.80 -29.19
N MET A 42 -21.57 42.06 -29.15
CA MET A 42 -22.51 42.01 -30.28
C MET A 42 -23.27 43.33 -30.52
N ASN A 43 -23.29 44.23 -29.54
CA ASN A 43 -24.00 45.51 -29.63
C ASN A 43 -23.31 46.51 -30.57
N CYS A 44 -22.02 46.35 -30.87
CA CYS A 44 -21.33 47.24 -31.82
C CYS A 44 -21.53 46.85 -33.29
N THR A 45 -22.20 45.73 -33.57
CA THR A 45 -22.44 45.27 -34.94
C THR A 45 -23.63 46.00 -35.57
N HIS A 46 -23.57 46.22 -36.89
CA HIS A 46 -24.64 46.86 -37.65
C HIS A 46 -25.02 46.02 -38.88
N GLU A 47 -26.30 46.02 -39.28
CA GLU A 47 -26.81 45.24 -40.42
C GLU A 47 -26.16 45.62 -41.76
N LEU A 48 -25.59 46.82 -41.84
CA LEU A 48 -24.88 47.33 -43.02
C LEU A 48 -23.42 46.86 -43.13
N CYS A 49 -22.87 46.22 -42.09
CA CYS A 49 -21.55 45.59 -42.13
C CYS A 49 -21.63 44.19 -41.49
N PRO A 50 -22.29 43.22 -42.15
CA PRO A 50 -22.40 41.86 -41.63
C PRO A 50 -21.06 41.11 -41.62
N GLU A 51 -20.06 41.56 -42.39
CA GLU A 51 -18.76 40.90 -42.55
C GLU A 51 -17.97 40.85 -41.23
N GLU A 52 -18.05 41.89 -40.39
CA GLU A 52 -17.32 41.96 -39.12
C GLU A 52 -18.01 41.19 -37.98
N ARG A 53 -19.31 40.88 -38.10
CA ARG A 53 -20.12 40.31 -37.02
C ARG A 53 -19.54 39.00 -36.47
N HIS A 54 -19.14 38.09 -37.35
CA HIS A 54 -18.57 36.80 -36.94
C HIS A 54 -17.21 36.97 -36.25
N HIS A 55 -16.36 37.85 -36.76
CA HIS A 55 -15.05 38.14 -36.17
C HIS A 55 -15.18 38.71 -34.75
N ILE A 56 -16.13 39.63 -34.54
CA ILE A 56 -16.43 40.19 -33.22
C ILE A 56 -17.02 39.10 -32.30
N GLY A 57 -17.84 38.20 -32.85
CA GLY A 57 -18.42 37.04 -32.18
C GLY A 57 -17.34 36.12 -31.61
N ASP A 58 -16.49 35.60 -32.48
CA ASP A 58 -15.39 34.72 -32.12
C ASP A 58 -14.44 35.37 -31.09
N ARG A 59 -14.19 36.67 -31.24
CA ARG A 59 -13.37 37.43 -30.29
C ARG A 59 -14.00 37.46 -28.90
N SER A 60 -15.31 37.69 -28.82
CA SER A 60 -16.04 37.70 -27.54
C SER A 60 -15.98 36.34 -26.83
N LEU A 61 -16.13 35.23 -27.57
CA LEU A 61 -16.04 33.87 -27.05
C LEU A 61 -14.62 33.53 -26.58
N THR A 62 -13.61 33.94 -27.34
CA THR A 62 -12.20 33.70 -27.00
C THR A 62 -11.84 34.39 -25.68
N LEU A 63 -12.25 35.65 -25.52
CA LEU A 63 -11.95 36.45 -24.33
C LEU A 63 -12.70 35.97 -23.09
N VAL A 64 -14.01 35.68 -23.19
CA VAL A 64 -14.76 35.17 -22.02
C VAL A 64 -14.18 33.84 -21.54
N ASN A 65 -13.81 32.95 -22.45
CA ASN A 65 -13.16 31.69 -22.10
C ASN A 65 -11.80 31.92 -21.42
N ALA A 66 -10.96 32.80 -21.98
CA ALA A 66 -9.65 33.11 -21.41
C ALA A 66 -9.75 33.73 -20.00
N PHE A 67 -10.67 34.68 -19.78
CA PHE A 67 -10.83 35.31 -18.47
C PHE A 67 -11.33 34.32 -17.41
N LEU A 68 -12.33 33.48 -17.73
CA LEU A 68 -12.83 32.48 -16.79
C LEU A 68 -11.78 31.41 -16.46
N ASP A 69 -10.97 31.03 -17.45
CA ASP A 69 -9.85 30.10 -17.28
C ASP A 69 -8.75 30.69 -16.37
N GLU A 70 -8.32 31.93 -16.60
CA GLU A 70 -7.32 32.61 -15.77
C GLU A 70 -7.80 32.86 -14.33
N MET A 71 -9.06 33.28 -14.14
CA MET A 71 -9.67 33.38 -12.80
C MET A 71 -9.61 32.04 -12.05
N SER A 72 -9.93 30.94 -12.73
CA SER A 72 -9.96 29.60 -12.13
C SER A 72 -8.57 29.07 -11.85
N LYS A 73 -7.59 29.35 -12.73
CA LYS A 73 -6.18 29.02 -12.50
C LYS A 73 -5.62 29.72 -11.27
N GLU A 74 -5.95 30.99 -11.08
CA GLU A 74 -5.46 31.74 -9.93
C GLU A 74 -6.07 31.24 -8.62
N ALA A 75 -7.38 30.97 -8.60
CA ALA A 75 -8.03 30.33 -7.46
C ALA A 75 -7.36 28.98 -7.12
N LYS A 76 -7.14 28.13 -8.13
CA LYS A 76 -6.43 26.85 -8.00
C LYS A 76 -4.99 27.02 -7.49
N ASN A 77 -4.27 28.07 -7.88
CA ASN A 77 -2.92 28.36 -7.38
C ASN A 77 -2.96 28.70 -5.88
N ILE A 78 -3.85 29.60 -5.47
CA ILE A 78 -4.03 29.98 -4.07
C ILE A 78 -4.40 28.76 -3.21
N ILE A 79 -5.36 27.97 -3.68
CA ILE A 79 -5.78 26.71 -3.01
C ILE A 79 -4.61 25.75 -2.87
N THR A 80 -3.80 25.60 -3.93
CA THR A 80 -2.60 24.75 -3.89
C THR A 80 -1.66 25.18 -2.77
N THR A 81 -1.35 26.47 -2.66
CA THR A 81 -0.47 26.97 -1.60
C THR A 81 -1.06 26.77 -0.21
N ILE A 82 -2.38 26.96 -0.05
CA ILE A 82 -3.07 26.66 1.22
C ILE A 82 -2.94 25.17 1.55
N CYS A 83 -3.14 24.27 0.59
CA CYS A 83 -2.96 22.84 0.78
C CYS A 83 -1.52 22.50 1.20
N ASP A 84 -0.51 23.08 0.55
CA ASP A 84 0.90 22.82 0.88
C ASP A 84 1.24 23.28 2.32
N GLU A 85 0.74 24.44 2.74
CA GLU A 85 0.88 24.91 4.13
C GLU A 85 0.14 24.00 5.13
N GLN A 86 -1.04 23.51 4.78
CA GLN A 86 -1.82 22.59 5.63
C GLN A 86 -1.19 21.19 5.72
N CYS A 87 -0.64 20.66 4.62
CA CYS A 87 0.14 19.43 4.64
C CYS A 87 1.38 19.58 5.53
N THR A 88 2.06 20.73 5.48
CA THR A 88 3.20 21.02 6.36
C THR A 88 2.79 21.07 7.84
N MET A 89 1.62 21.64 8.15
CA MET A 89 1.09 21.64 9.51
C MET A 89 0.68 20.24 9.98
N SER A 90 0.06 19.44 9.10
CA SER A 90 -0.30 18.04 9.38
C SER A 90 0.94 17.17 9.61
N ASP A 91 2.00 17.35 8.82
CA ASP A 91 3.27 16.63 9.01
C ASP A 91 3.84 16.88 10.41
N ARG A 92 3.78 18.12 10.93
CA ARG A 92 4.25 18.45 12.29
C ARG A 92 3.51 17.72 13.41
N LEU A 93 2.32 17.18 13.13
CA LEU A 93 1.53 16.39 14.08
C LEU A 93 1.94 14.91 14.10
N LEU A 94 2.77 14.46 13.14
CA LEU A 94 3.17 13.06 13.06
C LEU A 94 4.02 12.63 14.27
N PRO A 95 3.92 11.36 14.70
CA PRO A 95 4.64 10.85 15.87
C PRO A 95 6.16 11.06 15.83
N LYS A 96 6.77 11.07 14.64
CA LYS A 96 8.22 11.30 14.45
C LYS A 96 8.71 12.61 15.09
N HIS A 97 7.88 13.65 15.13
CA HIS A 97 8.23 14.95 15.73
C HIS A 97 8.16 14.95 17.27
N SER A 98 7.58 13.91 17.88
CA SER A 98 7.53 13.74 19.33
C SER A 98 8.83 13.16 19.92
N ALA A 99 9.65 12.48 19.11
CA ALA A 99 10.87 11.80 19.59
C ALA A 99 11.87 12.75 20.29
N PRO A 100 12.19 13.96 19.78
CA PRO A 100 13.07 14.91 20.48
C PRO A 100 12.53 15.33 21.85
N HIS A 101 11.20 15.47 21.97
CA HIS A 101 10.55 15.82 23.24
C HIS A 101 10.66 14.67 24.26
N MET A 102 10.45 13.43 23.82
CA MET A 102 10.64 12.24 24.66
C MET A 102 12.09 12.09 25.12
N ALA A 103 13.07 12.33 24.24
CA ALA A 103 14.48 12.29 24.58
C ALA A 103 14.84 13.33 25.66
N LEU A 104 14.33 14.56 25.51
CA LEU A 104 14.55 15.64 26.48
C LEU A 104 13.92 15.32 27.85
N LEU A 105 12.69 14.78 27.87
CA LEU A 105 12.05 14.32 29.10
C LEU A 105 12.84 13.19 29.78
N ALA A 106 13.35 12.22 29.00
CA ALA A 106 14.16 11.13 29.54
C ALA A 106 15.50 11.64 30.12
N MET A 107 16.14 12.61 29.46
CA MET A 107 17.33 13.28 29.99
C MET A 107 17.03 14.03 31.29
N HIS A 108 15.91 14.75 31.38
CA HIS A 108 15.48 15.45 32.59
C HIS A 108 15.19 14.49 33.76
N GLN A 109 14.53 13.36 33.49
CA GLN A 109 14.29 12.32 34.51
C GLN A 109 15.60 11.68 35.00
N ARG A 110 16.56 11.43 34.10
CA ARG A 110 17.89 10.95 34.48
C ARG A 110 18.64 11.97 35.34
N LYS A 111 18.58 13.26 34.98
CA LYS A 111 19.22 14.35 35.73
C LYS A 111 18.61 14.53 37.13
N GLN A 112 17.28 14.47 37.27
CA GLN A 112 16.61 14.49 38.56
C GLN A 112 16.93 13.27 39.45
N ARG A 113 17.17 12.09 38.85
CA ARG A 113 17.62 10.90 39.59
C ARG A 113 19.07 11.02 40.08
N THR A 114 19.96 11.68 39.33
CA THR A 114 21.34 11.97 39.77
C THR A 114 21.41 13.11 40.79
N ASP A 115 20.60 14.17 40.64
CA ASP A 115 20.58 15.31 41.58
C ASP A 115 19.95 14.94 42.94
N LYS A 116 19.09 13.92 43.01
CA LYS A 116 18.63 13.35 44.30
C LYS A 116 19.74 12.66 45.11
N LYS A 117 20.88 12.34 44.49
CA LYS A 117 22.06 11.81 45.22
C LYS A 117 23.01 12.91 45.68
N HIS A 118 22.96 14.12 45.10
CA HIS A 118 23.85 15.23 45.43
C HIS A 118 23.13 16.58 45.28
N ARG A 119 22.41 17.02 46.35
CA ARG A 119 22.49 18.39 46.92
C ARG A 119 21.37 18.67 47.93
N GLN A 120 21.75 18.72 49.21
CA GLN A 120 21.39 19.87 50.04
C GLN A 120 22.03 21.12 49.43
N GLY A 121 21.25 22.19 49.27
CA GLY A 121 21.74 23.55 49.08
C GLY A 121 21.99 23.97 47.63
N GLY A 122 21.27 25.01 47.20
CA GLY A 122 21.67 25.84 46.05
C GLY A 122 20.56 26.05 45.02
N SER A 123 19.72 27.05 45.26
CA SER A 123 18.87 27.71 44.27
C SER A 123 19.71 28.27 43.11
N GLY A 124 19.36 27.91 41.88
CA GLY A 124 19.99 28.45 40.67
C GLY A 124 19.30 27.92 39.43
N GLY A 125 18.16 28.54 39.09
CA GLY A 125 17.40 28.22 37.89
C GLY A 125 18.24 28.41 36.64
N SER A 126 18.44 27.32 35.91
CA SER A 126 18.85 27.34 34.51
C SER A 126 17.65 26.86 33.71
N GLN A 127 16.91 27.80 33.11
CA GLN A 127 15.97 27.50 32.04
C GLN A 127 16.77 27.01 30.83
N PRO A 128 16.60 25.77 30.35
CA PRO A 128 17.24 25.34 29.12
C PRO A 128 16.29 25.56 27.95
N ASN A 129 16.75 26.37 27.00
CA ASN A 129 16.41 26.44 25.58
C ASN A 129 14.92 26.57 25.18
N ALA A 130 14.65 27.59 24.35
CA ALA A 130 13.36 27.99 23.82
C ALA A 130 12.45 26.80 23.46
N PRO A 131 11.16 26.82 23.84
CA PRO A 131 10.22 25.84 23.32
C PRO A 131 10.20 25.98 21.80
N ARG A 132 10.51 24.90 21.07
CA ARG A 132 10.04 24.78 19.68
C ARG A 132 8.56 25.13 19.68
N ASP A 133 8.14 26.02 18.78
CA ASP A 133 6.73 26.40 18.66
C ASP A 133 5.90 25.13 18.51
N LYS A 134 5.08 24.88 19.52
CA LYS A 134 4.20 23.70 19.54
C LYS A 134 3.14 23.89 18.46
N PRO A 135 2.70 22.81 17.78
CA PRO A 135 1.54 22.90 16.90
C PRO A 135 0.37 23.60 17.59
N GLY A 136 -0.22 24.58 16.90
CA GLY A 136 -1.23 25.49 17.44
C GLY A 136 -0.71 26.88 17.84
N ALA A 137 0.61 27.06 18.03
CA ALA A 137 1.20 28.37 18.29
C ALA A 137 1.04 29.31 17.09
N GLU A 138 1.13 28.79 15.87
CA GLU A 138 0.89 29.51 14.62
C GLU A 138 -0.54 30.06 14.51
N SER A 139 -1.50 29.45 15.23
CA SER A 139 -2.90 29.89 15.27
C SER A 139 -3.19 30.93 16.36
N TYR A 140 -2.25 31.18 17.27
CA TYR A 140 -2.43 32.15 18.36
C TYR A 140 -2.21 33.59 17.86
N ARG A 141 -3.30 34.23 17.42
CA ARG A 141 -3.27 35.62 16.94
C ARG A 141 -3.32 36.63 18.08
N ARG A 142 -2.37 37.56 18.08
CA ARG A 142 -2.32 38.71 19.01
C ARG A 142 -3.01 39.96 18.46
N THR A 143 -2.81 40.27 17.18
CA THR A 143 -3.41 41.41 16.47
C THR A 143 -3.82 41.02 15.05
N ARG A 144 -4.81 41.72 14.48
CA ARG A 144 -5.23 41.57 13.06
C ARG A 144 -4.44 42.46 12.10
N GLU A 145 -3.64 43.37 12.63
CA GLU A 145 -2.77 44.24 11.82
C GLU A 145 -1.60 43.46 11.21
N GLU A 146 -1.15 42.41 11.90
CA GLU A 146 -0.14 41.48 11.42
C GLU A 146 -0.81 40.35 10.63
N LEU A 147 -0.76 40.45 9.30
CA LEU A 147 -1.29 39.43 8.39
C LEU A 147 -0.22 38.35 8.13
N SER A 148 -0.55 37.11 8.51
CA SER A 148 0.21 35.92 8.14
C SER A 148 0.06 35.61 6.64
N THR A 149 0.89 34.69 6.12
CA THR A 149 0.75 34.19 4.74
C THR A 149 -0.63 33.57 4.52
N MET A 150 -1.08 32.73 5.45
CA MET A 150 -2.43 32.15 5.42
C MET A 150 -3.53 33.21 5.38
N ASP A 151 -3.39 34.32 6.10
CA ASP A 151 -4.39 35.39 6.06
C ASP A 151 -4.53 35.98 4.66
N LYS A 152 -3.39 36.28 4.02
CA LYS A 152 -3.37 36.84 2.68
C LYS A 152 -3.97 35.87 1.66
N LEU A 153 -3.63 34.59 1.77
CA LEU A 153 -4.17 33.53 0.90
C LEU A 153 -5.69 33.37 1.08
N HIS A 154 -6.18 33.30 2.32
CA HIS A 154 -7.62 33.15 2.58
C HIS A 154 -8.42 34.40 2.16
N MET A 155 -7.86 35.59 2.36
CA MET A 155 -8.47 36.84 1.87
C MET A 155 -8.58 36.85 0.35
N ALA A 156 -7.48 36.56 -0.36
CA ALA A 156 -7.46 36.51 -1.83
C ALA A 156 -8.41 35.44 -2.36
N LEU A 157 -8.41 34.24 -1.76
CA LEU A 157 -9.31 33.16 -2.15
C LEU A 157 -10.77 33.58 -1.97
N THR A 158 -11.13 34.18 -0.83
CA THR A 158 -12.51 34.58 -0.55
C THR A 158 -13.03 35.59 -1.58
N GLU A 159 -12.23 36.59 -1.94
CA GLU A 159 -12.64 37.62 -2.91
C GLU A 159 -12.76 37.04 -4.33
N LEU A 160 -11.83 36.19 -4.75
CA LEU A 160 -11.89 35.55 -6.07
C LEU A 160 -13.03 34.53 -6.16
N CYS A 161 -13.25 33.74 -5.11
CA CYS A 161 -14.38 32.81 -5.00
C CYS A 161 -15.72 33.56 -5.07
N PHE A 162 -15.83 34.74 -4.43
CA PHE A 162 -17.01 35.58 -4.58
C PHE A 162 -17.26 35.94 -6.04
N ALA A 163 -16.23 36.36 -6.78
CA ALA A 163 -16.34 36.70 -8.19
C ALA A 163 -16.77 35.51 -9.06
N ILE A 164 -16.16 34.33 -8.86
CA ILE A 164 -16.51 33.10 -9.59
C ILE A 164 -17.95 32.67 -9.28
N ASN A 165 -18.41 32.86 -8.05
CA ASN A 165 -19.73 32.43 -7.60
C ASN A 165 -20.85 33.43 -7.97
N TYR A 166 -20.49 34.66 -8.37
CA TYR A 166 -21.39 35.78 -8.61
C TYR A 166 -22.48 35.48 -9.65
N ALA A 167 -22.09 34.88 -10.78
CA ALA A 167 -23.00 34.48 -11.85
C ALA A 167 -22.98 32.96 -12.03
N SER A 168 -24.15 32.31 -12.03
CA SER A 168 -24.26 30.88 -12.33
C SER A 168 -23.93 30.57 -13.79
N SER A 169 -24.30 31.48 -14.69
CA SER A 169 -24.06 31.38 -16.13
C SER A 169 -23.85 32.76 -16.75
N ILE A 170 -23.03 32.82 -17.78
CA ILE A 170 -22.77 34.00 -18.60
C ILE A 170 -23.15 33.67 -20.04
N HIS A 171 -23.98 34.49 -20.66
CA HIS A 171 -24.41 34.31 -22.05
C HIS A 171 -23.63 35.27 -22.96
N VAL A 172 -22.89 34.71 -23.92
CA VAL A 172 -22.10 35.47 -24.90
C VAL A 172 -22.35 34.86 -26.27
N TRP A 173 -22.93 35.64 -27.20
CA TRP A 173 -23.19 35.23 -28.58
C TRP A 173 -23.79 33.81 -28.70
N GLU A 174 -24.97 33.60 -28.11
CA GLU A 174 -25.70 32.31 -28.05
C GLU A 174 -25.01 31.15 -27.30
N HIS A 175 -23.78 31.36 -26.79
CA HIS A 175 -23.07 30.39 -25.97
C HIS A 175 -23.29 30.68 -24.48
N THR A 176 -23.32 29.60 -23.68
CA THR A 176 -23.48 29.69 -22.23
C THR A 176 -22.22 29.19 -21.55
N PHE A 177 -21.63 30.04 -20.71
CA PHE A 177 -20.43 29.75 -19.94
C PHE A 177 -20.79 29.63 -18.46
N ALA A 178 -20.27 28.62 -17.77
CA ALA A 178 -20.51 28.41 -16.35
C ALA A 178 -19.18 28.59 -15.57
N PRO A 179 -18.95 29.73 -14.90
CA PRO A 179 -17.66 30.02 -14.23
C PRO A 179 -17.22 28.94 -13.23
N ARG A 180 -18.17 28.31 -12.52
CA ARG A 180 -17.90 27.28 -11.51
C ARG A 180 -17.32 26.00 -12.09
N GLU A 181 -17.69 25.64 -13.32
CA GLU A 181 -17.21 24.42 -13.99
C GLU A 181 -15.72 24.53 -14.34
N TYR A 182 -15.24 25.73 -14.71
CA TYR A 182 -13.81 25.97 -14.94
C TYR A 182 -13.01 25.71 -13.65
N LEU A 183 -13.47 26.21 -12.50
CA LEU A 183 -12.82 25.96 -11.23
C LEU A 183 -12.84 24.47 -10.88
N ALA A 184 -13.99 23.80 -10.99
CA ALA A 184 -14.12 22.37 -10.70
C ALA A 184 -13.12 21.53 -11.52
N GLN A 185 -13.02 21.79 -12.82
CA GLN A 185 -12.08 21.11 -13.71
C GLN A 185 -10.61 21.35 -13.34
N HIS A 186 -10.26 22.60 -12.98
CA HIS A 186 -8.89 22.93 -12.52
C HIS A 186 -8.54 22.25 -11.19
N LEU A 187 -9.50 22.15 -10.26
CA LEU A 187 -9.31 21.46 -8.98
C LEU A 187 -9.12 19.96 -9.18
N GLU A 188 -9.92 19.32 -10.03
CA GLU A 188 -9.81 17.90 -10.37
C GLU A 188 -8.42 17.57 -10.94
N ASN A 189 -7.99 18.33 -11.95
CA ASN A 189 -6.69 18.16 -12.58
C ASN A 189 -5.53 18.43 -11.61
N ARG A 190 -5.65 19.46 -10.77
CA ARG A 190 -4.60 19.81 -9.80
C ARG A 190 -4.51 18.77 -8.69
N PHE A 191 -5.63 18.28 -8.19
CA PHE A 191 -5.69 17.28 -7.14
C PHE A 191 -5.10 15.95 -7.60
N ASN A 192 -5.44 15.49 -8.81
CA ASN A 192 -4.83 14.29 -9.40
C ASN A 192 -3.29 14.42 -9.46
N LYS A 193 -2.78 15.53 -10.02
CA LYS A 193 -1.33 15.80 -10.06
C LYS A 193 -0.69 15.93 -8.67
N ALA A 194 -1.40 16.51 -7.70
CA ALA A 194 -0.92 16.64 -6.33
C ALA A 194 -0.76 15.27 -5.67
N LEU A 195 -1.77 14.39 -5.80
CA LEU A 195 -1.75 13.05 -5.24
C LEU A 195 -0.52 12.26 -5.70
N VAL A 196 -0.29 12.19 -7.02
CA VAL A 196 0.87 11.49 -7.58
C VAL A 196 2.18 12.18 -7.17
N GLY A 197 2.21 13.51 -7.15
CA GLY A 197 3.37 14.28 -6.68
C GLY A 197 3.74 13.98 -5.22
N MET A 198 2.75 13.85 -4.33
CA MET A 198 2.94 13.54 -2.91
C MET A 198 3.45 12.11 -2.64
N VAL A 199 3.35 11.20 -3.62
CA VAL A 199 3.98 9.87 -3.52
C VAL A 199 5.50 9.97 -3.47
N MET A 200 6.09 11.05 -4.01
CA MET A 200 7.53 11.31 -4.01
C MET A 200 8.36 10.13 -4.57
N TYR A 201 7.80 9.40 -5.55
CA TYR A 201 8.47 8.24 -6.12
C TYR A 201 9.66 8.65 -6.98
N ASN A 202 10.85 8.18 -6.62
CA ASN A 202 12.07 8.36 -7.40
C ASN A 202 12.58 6.99 -7.92
N PRO A 203 12.49 6.73 -9.24
CA PRO A 203 12.96 5.47 -9.83
C PRO A 203 14.46 5.19 -9.63
N GLU A 204 15.29 6.22 -9.50
CA GLU A 204 16.75 6.07 -9.39
C GLU A 204 17.20 5.75 -7.96
N SER A 205 16.61 6.41 -6.96
CA SER A 205 16.92 6.17 -5.54
C SER A 205 16.04 5.08 -4.91
N HIS A 206 15.00 4.62 -5.60
CA HIS A 206 13.96 3.73 -5.08
C HIS A 206 13.26 4.29 -3.84
N GLU A 207 13.20 5.62 -3.70
CA GLU A 207 12.49 6.30 -2.63
C GLU A 207 11.01 6.43 -2.98
N ILE A 208 10.16 6.27 -1.97
CA ILE A 208 8.72 6.48 -2.03
C ILE A 208 8.24 6.98 -0.66
N ALA A 209 7.21 7.82 -0.63
CA ALA A 209 6.59 8.27 0.61
C ALA A 209 6.01 7.07 1.39
N LYS A 210 6.03 7.14 2.71
CA LYS A 210 5.34 6.16 3.55
C LYS A 210 3.83 6.28 3.36
N PRO A 211 3.08 5.16 3.25
CA PRO A 211 1.63 5.21 3.10
C PRO A 211 0.91 6.09 4.14
N SER A 212 1.33 6.06 5.41
CA SER A 212 0.73 6.86 6.48
C SER A 212 0.97 8.37 6.33
N GLU A 213 2.17 8.76 5.88
CA GLU A 213 2.52 10.16 5.63
C GLU A 213 1.79 10.70 4.40
N LEU A 214 1.69 9.89 3.34
CA LEU A 214 0.90 10.21 2.17
C LEU A 214 -0.57 10.38 2.56
N LEU A 215 -1.16 9.42 3.27
CA LEU A 215 -2.56 9.49 3.71
C LEU A 215 -2.85 10.75 4.55
N SER A 216 -1.98 11.09 5.49
CA SER A 216 -2.10 12.34 6.27
C SER A 216 -2.13 13.58 5.38
N SER A 217 -1.27 13.61 4.35
CA SER A 217 -1.21 14.72 3.39
C SER A 217 -2.46 14.77 2.51
N VAL A 218 -2.96 13.61 2.05
CA VAL A 218 -4.21 13.52 1.28
C VAL A 218 -5.39 14.01 2.12
N GLN A 219 -5.50 13.60 3.38
CA GLN A 219 -6.57 14.03 4.29
C GLN A 219 -6.51 15.54 4.55
N ALA A 220 -5.32 16.12 4.72
CA ALA A 220 -5.14 17.56 4.85
C ALA A 220 -5.59 18.29 3.57
N TYR A 221 -5.19 17.79 2.39
CA TYR A 221 -5.60 18.33 1.09
C TYR A 221 -7.11 18.29 0.90
N MET A 222 -7.75 17.15 1.22
CA MET A 222 -9.20 16.98 1.16
C MET A 222 -9.92 17.94 2.13
N SER A 223 -9.36 18.16 3.33
CA SER A 223 -9.96 19.08 4.31
C SER A 223 -9.98 20.52 3.78
N VAL A 224 -8.92 20.97 3.09
CA VAL A 224 -8.89 22.27 2.43
C VAL A 224 -9.91 22.34 1.30
N LEU A 225 -9.94 21.32 0.43
CA LEU A 225 -10.87 21.28 -0.69
C LEU A 225 -12.33 21.31 -0.23
N GLN A 226 -12.69 20.55 0.81
CA GLN A 226 -14.02 20.58 1.41
C GLN A 226 -14.35 21.98 1.97
N GLY A 227 -13.36 22.68 2.54
CA GLY A 227 -13.52 24.04 3.03
C GLY A 227 -13.93 25.05 1.95
N ILE A 228 -13.58 24.80 0.68
CA ILE A 228 -13.93 25.66 -0.46
C ILE A 228 -15.45 25.71 -0.70
N GLU A 229 -16.19 24.66 -0.35
CA GLU A 229 -17.66 24.64 -0.52
C GLU A 229 -18.35 25.79 0.23
N ASN A 230 -17.73 26.31 1.30
CA ASN A 230 -18.23 27.47 2.03
C ASN A 230 -18.11 28.79 1.24
N HIS A 231 -17.24 28.83 0.22
CA HIS A 231 -16.92 30.02 -0.55
C HIS A 231 -17.47 29.96 -1.99
N VAL A 232 -17.50 28.77 -2.60
CA VAL A 232 -18.04 28.52 -3.94
C VAL A 232 -18.88 27.26 -3.91
N HIS A 233 -20.06 27.30 -4.53
CA HIS A 233 -20.91 26.12 -4.70
C HIS A 233 -20.35 25.20 -5.80
N VAL A 234 -19.23 24.55 -5.52
CA VAL A 234 -18.63 23.47 -6.31
C VAL A 234 -18.95 22.15 -5.59
N ASP A 235 -19.32 21.12 -6.35
CA ASP A 235 -19.48 19.77 -5.82
C ASP A 235 -18.11 19.12 -5.62
N VAL A 236 -17.51 19.34 -4.44
CA VAL A 236 -16.18 18.79 -4.12
C VAL A 236 -16.26 17.27 -3.92
N THR A 237 -17.42 16.75 -3.52
CA THR A 237 -17.65 15.30 -3.43
C THR A 237 -17.47 14.62 -4.79
N ARG A 238 -17.98 15.23 -5.87
CA ARG A 238 -17.74 14.75 -7.24
C ARG A 238 -16.25 14.80 -7.61
N VAL A 239 -15.54 15.88 -7.26
CA VAL A 239 -14.09 16.00 -7.50
C VAL A 239 -13.34 14.87 -6.78
N PHE A 240 -13.66 14.59 -5.52
CA PHE A 240 -13.06 13.48 -4.76
C PHE A 240 -13.35 12.13 -5.40
N ASN A 241 -14.61 11.86 -5.75
CA ASN A 241 -15.01 10.59 -6.36
C ASN A 241 -14.28 10.34 -7.68
N ASN A 242 -14.17 11.36 -8.53
CA ASN A 242 -13.48 11.21 -9.80
C ASN A 242 -11.98 10.96 -9.62
N VAL A 243 -11.31 11.76 -8.78
CA VAL A 243 -9.85 11.68 -8.64
C VAL A 243 -9.43 10.46 -7.83
N LEU A 244 -9.99 10.26 -6.63
CA LEU A 244 -9.56 9.19 -5.73
C LEU A 244 -9.87 7.80 -6.30
N LEU A 245 -11.03 7.63 -6.95
CA LEU A 245 -11.39 6.35 -7.56
C LEU A 245 -10.42 5.98 -8.69
N GLN A 246 -10.01 6.95 -9.53
CA GLN A 246 -9.02 6.71 -10.57
C GLN A 246 -7.68 6.25 -9.97
N GLN A 247 -7.25 6.81 -8.83
CA GLN A 247 -6.00 6.42 -8.18
C GLN A 247 -5.97 4.98 -7.64
N THR A 248 -7.13 4.32 -7.56
CA THR A 248 -7.23 2.89 -7.21
C THR A 248 -6.99 1.94 -8.39
N GLN A 249 -7.02 2.44 -9.62
CA GLN A 249 -6.83 1.67 -10.84
C GLN A 249 -5.35 1.59 -11.21
N ALA A 250 -4.98 0.77 -12.21
CA ALA A 250 -3.58 0.71 -12.66
C ALA A 250 -3.12 1.99 -13.39
N GLN A 251 -4.03 2.60 -14.15
CA GLN A 251 -3.82 3.86 -14.87
C GLN A 251 -5.01 4.78 -14.65
N ASP A 252 -4.77 6.09 -14.69
CA ASP A 252 -5.83 7.09 -14.63
C ASP A 252 -6.53 7.29 -16.00
N SER A 253 -7.49 8.20 -16.09
CA SER A 253 -8.21 8.46 -17.35
C SER A 253 -7.33 9.02 -18.48
N HIS A 254 -6.12 9.47 -18.17
CA HIS A 254 -5.14 10.00 -19.14
C HIS A 254 -4.07 8.96 -19.51
N GLY A 255 -4.11 7.77 -18.90
CA GLY A 255 -3.12 6.70 -19.11
C GLY A 255 -1.88 6.81 -18.21
N ASP A 256 -1.87 7.75 -17.26
CA ASP A 256 -0.76 7.97 -16.35
C ASP A 256 -0.77 6.96 -15.19
N LYS A 257 0.40 6.69 -14.61
CA LYS A 257 0.54 5.76 -13.49
C LYS A 257 -0.07 6.36 -12.22
N THR A 258 -0.86 5.55 -11.53
CA THR A 258 -1.54 5.91 -10.29
C THR A 258 -0.73 5.55 -9.04
N ILE A 259 -1.21 6.01 -7.88
CA ILE A 259 -0.72 5.59 -6.55
C ILE A 259 -0.69 4.06 -6.43
N ALA A 260 -1.77 3.37 -6.83
CA ALA A 260 -1.85 1.91 -6.76
C ALA A 260 -0.73 1.21 -7.55
N THR A 261 -0.41 1.70 -8.74
CA THR A 261 0.68 1.16 -9.57
C THR A 261 2.06 1.47 -8.99
N LEU A 262 2.27 2.67 -8.46
CA LEU A 262 3.57 3.06 -7.89
C LEU A 262 3.91 2.22 -6.66
N TYR A 263 2.98 2.09 -5.70
CA TYR A 263 3.21 1.24 -4.52
C TYR A 263 3.31 -0.24 -4.88
N THR A 264 2.45 -0.75 -5.76
CA THR A 264 2.53 -2.17 -6.19
C THR A 264 3.90 -2.51 -6.76
N ASN A 265 4.43 -1.67 -7.65
CA ASN A 265 5.77 -1.86 -8.20
C ASN A 265 6.86 -1.75 -7.13
N TRP A 266 6.75 -0.77 -6.22
CA TRP A 266 7.75 -0.58 -5.18
C TRP A 266 7.81 -1.77 -4.20
N TYR A 267 6.66 -2.28 -3.74
CA TYR A 267 6.63 -3.45 -2.86
C TYR A 267 7.23 -4.69 -3.52
N LEU A 268 6.96 -4.92 -4.81
CA LEU A 268 7.47 -6.07 -5.56
C LEU A 268 8.97 -5.95 -5.87
N GLU A 269 9.37 -4.86 -6.52
CA GLU A 269 10.72 -4.70 -7.07
C GLU A 269 11.75 -4.20 -6.06
N VAL A 270 11.31 -3.55 -4.97
CA VAL A 270 12.19 -2.98 -3.96
C VAL A 270 12.10 -3.79 -2.67
N LEU A 271 10.95 -3.78 -1.97
CA LEU A 271 10.84 -4.40 -0.64
C LEU A 271 11.00 -5.93 -0.71
N LEU A 272 10.12 -6.64 -1.44
CA LEU A 272 10.13 -8.10 -1.50
C LEU A 272 11.37 -8.66 -2.18
N ARG A 273 11.95 -7.93 -3.13
CA ARG A 273 13.24 -8.28 -3.74
C ARG A 273 14.39 -8.24 -2.73
N LYS A 274 14.40 -7.26 -1.82
CA LYS A 274 15.39 -7.17 -0.74
C LYS A 274 15.17 -8.23 0.35
N VAL A 275 13.93 -8.61 0.63
CA VAL A 275 13.62 -9.78 1.48
C VAL A 275 14.19 -11.06 0.87
N THR A 276 13.96 -11.26 -0.44
CA THR A 276 14.48 -12.43 -1.17
C THR A 276 16.01 -12.46 -1.22
N ALA A 277 16.66 -11.30 -1.23
CA ALA A 277 18.11 -11.17 -1.15
C ALA A 277 18.68 -11.40 0.27
N GLY A 278 17.82 -11.67 1.27
CA GLY A 278 18.24 -11.99 2.64
C GLY A 278 18.54 -10.77 3.51
N HIS A 279 18.15 -9.55 3.11
CA HIS A 279 18.38 -8.35 3.91
C HIS A 279 17.28 -8.07 4.95
N MET A 280 16.13 -8.74 4.81
CA MET A 280 14.94 -8.50 5.63
C MET A 280 14.27 -9.83 6.00
N CYS A 281 13.55 -9.83 7.10
CA CYS A 281 12.81 -10.99 7.60
C CYS A 281 11.37 -10.60 7.89
N TYR A 282 10.42 -11.48 7.59
CA TYR A 282 9.05 -11.33 8.10
C TYR A 282 9.02 -11.70 9.58
N SER A 283 8.53 -10.81 10.45
CA SER A 283 8.33 -11.09 11.87
C SER A 283 6.84 -11.23 12.17
N PRO A 284 6.36 -12.44 12.53
CA PRO A 284 5.00 -12.63 13.04
C PRO A 284 4.72 -11.80 14.29
N LEU A 285 5.69 -11.70 15.21
CA LEU A 285 5.53 -10.94 16.45
C LEU A 285 5.27 -9.45 16.19
N HIS A 286 6.04 -8.84 15.29
CA HIS A 286 5.88 -7.43 14.94
C HIS A 286 4.78 -7.19 13.89
N ARG A 287 4.27 -8.26 13.26
CA ARG A 287 3.34 -8.20 12.11
C ARG A 287 3.84 -7.26 11.01
N ALA A 288 5.12 -7.38 10.68
CA ALA A 288 5.81 -6.52 9.71
C ALA A 288 7.04 -7.23 9.12
N PHE A 289 7.59 -6.70 8.02
CA PHE A 289 8.93 -7.04 7.58
C PHE A 289 9.94 -6.15 8.29
N VAL A 290 10.99 -6.75 8.85
CA VAL A 290 12.03 -6.08 9.62
C VAL A 290 13.38 -6.15 8.93
N ASN A 291 14.19 -5.11 9.06
CA ASN A 291 15.56 -5.11 8.54
C ASN A 291 16.45 -6.04 9.38
N LEU A 292 17.26 -6.87 8.70
CA LEU A 292 18.29 -7.65 9.38
C LEU A 292 19.59 -6.85 9.44
N VAL A 293 20.17 -6.75 10.64
CA VAL A 293 21.50 -6.16 10.83
C VAL A 293 22.54 -7.16 10.36
N HIS A 294 23.17 -6.88 9.21
CA HIS A 294 24.31 -7.64 8.70
C HIS A 294 25.60 -6.87 8.93
N ASP A 295 26.57 -7.49 9.59
CA ASP A 295 27.91 -6.92 9.79
C ASP A 295 28.63 -6.84 8.43
N GLY A 296 28.78 -5.63 7.88
CA GLY A 296 29.48 -5.37 6.61
C GLY A 296 28.63 -5.38 5.33
N GLY A 297 27.30 -5.46 5.43
CA GLY A 297 26.38 -5.48 4.28
C GLY A 297 26.05 -4.10 3.69
N GLN A 298 25.60 -4.09 2.43
CA GLN A 298 25.05 -2.91 1.75
C GLN A 298 23.85 -2.40 2.56
N GLN A 299 23.94 -1.16 3.09
CA GLN A 299 22.85 -0.56 3.83
C GLN A 299 21.62 -0.45 2.93
N VAL A 300 20.51 -1.05 3.38
CA VAL A 300 19.20 -0.80 2.78
C VAL A 300 18.85 0.67 3.07
N PRO A 301 18.47 1.46 2.06
CA PRO A 301 18.25 2.91 2.24
C PRO A 301 16.98 3.26 3.02
N PHE A 302 16.19 2.25 3.42
CA PHE A 302 14.94 2.43 4.16
C PHE A 302 14.76 1.33 5.22
N THR A 303 13.89 1.61 6.19
CA THR A 303 13.46 0.68 7.24
C THR A 303 12.19 -0.03 6.80
N ALA A 304 12.21 -1.35 6.61
CA ALA A 304 11.06 -2.10 6.11
C ALA A 304 9.82 -2.02 7.02
N GLU A 305 10.03 -1.88 8.33
CA GLU A 305 8.94 -1.73 9.30
C GLU A 305 8.08 -0.50 8.99
N GLU A 306 8.71 0.59 8.55
CA GLU A 306 8.05 1.87 8.23
C GLU A 306 7.26 1.85 6.90
N PHE A 307 7.14 0.67 6.27
CA PHE A 307 6.35 0.46 5.05
C PHE A 307 5.45 -0.78 5.11
N SER A 308 5.65 -1.68 6.07
CA SER A 308 5.00 -3.00 6.06
C SER A 308 4.36 -3.39 7.39
N ASP A 309 4.43 -2.52 8.40
CA ASP A 309 3.66 -2.73 9.62
C ASP A 309 2.14 -2.60 9.37
N VAL A 310 1.38 -2.96 10.39
CA VAL A 310 -0.08 -2.95 10.34
C VAL A 310 -0.63 -1.54 10.03
N GLN A 311 -0.01 -0.48 10.54
CA GLN A 311 -0.51 0.88 10.35
C GLN A 311 -0.25 1.39 8.92
N GLU A 312 0.92 1.10 8.38
CA GLU A 312 1.30 1.46 7.02
C GLU A 312 0.44 0.72 6.00
N LEU A 313 0.21 -0.59 6.19
CA LEU A 313 -0.64 -1.35 5.28
C LEU A 313 -2.13 -0.96 5.39
N ARG A 314 -2.61 -0.54 6.57
CA ARG A 314 -3.96 0.05 6.71
C ARG A 314 -4.03 1.38 5.97
N SER A 315 -2.99 2.21 6.08
CA SER A 315 -2.93 3.49 5.38
C SER A 315 -2.89 3.30 3.86
N LEU A 316 -2.15 2.30 3.38
CA LEU A 316 -2.16 1.88 1.97
C LEU A 316 -3.55 1.42 1.53
N ALA A 317 -4.20 0.55 2.30
CA ALA A 317 -5.54 0.05 2.00
C ALA A 317 -6.59 1.18 1.98
N GLU A 318 -6.45 2.22 2.81
CA GLU A 318 -7.32 3.40 2.76
C GLU A 318 -7.09 4.25 1.50
N LEU A 319 -5.84 4.36 1.04
CA LEU A 319 -5.48 5.12 -0.17
C LEU A 319 -5.93 4.44 -1.46
N ILE A 320 -5.69 3.13 -1.60
CA ILE A 320 -5.90 2.41 -2.87
C ILE A 320 -7.16 1.53 -2.88
N GLY A 321 -7.80 1.36 -1.72
CA GLY A 321 -9.08 0.66 -1.58
C GLY A 321 -9.07 -0.80 -2.05
N PRO A 322 -10.26 -1.43 -2.13
CA PRO A 322 -10.39 -2.82 -2.60
C PRO A 322 -9.86 -3.04 -4.02
N TYR A 323 -10.02 -2.07 -4.93
CA TYR A 323 -9.54 -2.19 -6.31
C TYR A 323 -8.02 -2.23 -6.39
N GLY A 324 -7.34 -1.29 -5.73
CA GLY A 324 -5.88 -1.23 -5.72
C GLY A 324 -5.27 -2.39 -4.95
N MET A 325 -5.88 -2.82 -3.84
CA MET A 325 -5.42 -3.99 -3.09
C MET A 325 -5.64 -5.29 -3.88
N LYS A 326 -6.73 -5.41 -4.65
CA LYS A 326 -6.93 -6.53 -5.59
C LYS A 326 -5.84 -6.53 -6.67
N PHE A 327 -5.52 -5.37 -7.25
CA PHE A 327 -4.45 -5.24 -8.25
C PHE A 327 -3.06 -5.60 -7.68
N LEU A 328 -2.73 -5.13 -6.47
CA LEU A 328 -1.53 -5.53 -5.74
C LEU A 328 -1.48 -7.05 -5.57
N ASN A 329 -2.59 -7.64 -5.13
CA ASN A 329 -2.70 -9.08 -4.94
C ASN A 329 -2.52 -9.87 -6.25
N GLU A 330 -3.17 -9.48 -7.33
CA GLU A 330 -3.01 -10.14 -8.64
C GLU A 330 -1.55 -10.11 -9.10
N SER A 331 -0.85 -9.00 -8.86
CA SER A 331 0.58 -8.86 -9.15
C SER A 331 1.43 -9.79 -8.29
N LEU A 332 1.14 -9.91 -6.98
CA LEU A 332 1.80 -10.87 -6.09
C LEU A 332 1.57 -12.33 -6.56
N MET A 333 0.33 -12.68 -6.92
CA MET A 333 -0.03 -14.02 -7.38
C MET A 333 0.67 -14.36 -8.71
N TRP A 334 0.86 -13.38 -9.60
CA TRP A 334 1.62 -13.58 -10.83
C TRP A 334 3.08 -13.99 -10.55
N HIS A 335 3.74 -13.32 -9.59
CA HIS A 335 5.09 -13.70 -9.17
C HIS A 335 5.13 -15.09 -8.53
N ILE A 336 4.15 -15.44 -7.69
CA ILE A 336 4.04 -16.80 -7.15
C ILE A 336 3.88 -17.83 -8.27
N ALA A 337 2.99 -17.60 -9.22
CA ALA A 337 2.75 -18.52 -10.32
C ALA A 337 4.05 -18.75 -11.13
N SER A 338 4.83 -17.69 -11.38
CA SER A 338 6.16 -17.79 -12.00
C SER A 338 7.12 -18.68 -11.20
N GLN A 339 7.16 -18.56 -9.86
CA GLN A 339 7.96 -19.48 -9.03
C GLN A 339 7.47 -20.93 -9.11
N VAL A 340 6.16 -21.14 -9.14
CA VAL A 340 5.56 -22.48 -9.25
C VAL A 340 5.86 -23.11 -10.61
N ALA A 341 5.86 -22.34 -11.70
CA ALA A 341 6.26 -22.84 -13.02
C ALA A 341 7.70 -23.37 -13.03
N GLU A 342 8.63 -22.66 -12.38
CA GLU A 342 10.01 -23.12 -12.22
C GLU A 342 10.12 -24.34 -11.30
N LEU A 343 9.36 -24.38 -10.20
CA LEU A 343 9.29 -25.55 -9.31
C LEU A 343 8.80 -26.80 -10.06
N LYS A 344 7.76 -26.67 -10.91
CA LYS A 344 7.27 -27.78 -11.75
C LYS A 344 8.36 -28.33 -12.67
N LYS A 345 9.21 -27.48 -13.27
CA LYS A 345 10.35 -27.93 -14.09
C LYS A 345 11.34 -28.75 -13.27
N ILE A 346 11.67 -28.31 -12.05
CA ILE A 346 12.59 -29.02 -11.16
C ILE A 346 12.01 -30.37 -10.71
N VAL A 347 10.69 -30.43 -10.45
CA VAL A 347 9.99 -31.68 -10.12
C VAL A 347 10.06 -32.67 -11.29
N LEU A 348 9.80 -32.21 -12.52
CA LEU A 348 9.87 -33.07 -13.71
C LEU A 348 11.28 -33.63 -13.95
N GLN A 349 12.33 -32.83 -13.68
CA GLN A 349 13.73 -33.29 -13.77
C GLN A 349 14.06 -34.42 -12.79
N ASN A 350 13.34 -34.50 -11.66
CA ASN A 350 13.57 -35.49 -10.60
C ASN A 350 12.43 -36.52 -10.51
N ARG A 351 11.55 -36.60 -11.51
CA ARG A 351 10.28 -37.36 -11.46
C ARG A 351 10.45 -38.79 -10.96
N ASP A 352 11.33 -39.56 -11.59
CA ASP A 352 11.50 -40.99 -11.28
C ASP A 352 11.97 -41.20 -9.84
N ILE A 353 12.94 -40.39 -9.40
CA ILE A 353 13.47 -40.44 -8.03
C ILE A 353 12.39 -40.06 -7.02
N LEU A 354 11.57 -39.04 -7.31
CA LEU A 354 10.48 -38.60 -6.43
C LEU A 354 9.37 -39.67 -6.34
N VAL A 355 9.06 -40.37 -7.43
CA VAL A 355 8.10 -41.50 -7.42
C VAL A 355 8.64 -42.65 -6.56
N GLU A 356 9.93 -42.96 -6.65
CA GLU A 356 10.56 -43.98 -5.81
C GLU A 356 10.60 -43.57 -4.33
N LEU A 357 10.91 -42.31 -4.02
CA LEU A 357 10.88 -41.75 -2.67
C LEU A 357 9.47 -41.82 -2.06
N ARG A 358 8.44 -41.49 -2.85
CA ARG A 358 7.04 -41.58 -2.43
C ARG A 358 6.61 -43.02 -2.15
N SER A 359 7.15 -44.00 -2.89
CA SER A 359 6.75 -45.41 -2.76
C SER A 359 7.53 -46.19 -1.71
N ASN A 360 8.72 -45.71 -1.32
CA ASN A 360 9.63 -46.38 -0.37
C ASN A 360 9.86 -45.57 0.92
N TYR A 361 8.90 -44.72 1.32
CA TYR A 361 9.01 -43.84 2.48
C TYR A 361 9.29 -44.59 3.80
N ASP A 362 8.86 -45.84 3.87
CA ASP A 362 9.01 -46.79 4.98
C ASP A 362 10.40 -47.45 5.07
N LYS A 363 11.26 -47.29 4.05
CA LYS A 363 12.60 -47.91 3.97
C LYS A 363 13.72 -46.86 4.16
N PRO A 364 14.30 -46.70 5.37
CA PRO A 364 15.18 -45.58 5.67
C PRO A 364 16.48 -45.54 4.85
N GLU A 365 17.09 -46.69 4.58
CA GLU A 365 18.34 -46.77 3.82
C GLU A 365 18.15 -46.38 2.36
N GLN A 366 17.11 -46.91 1.70
CA GLN A 366 16.77 -46.57 0.32
C GLN A 366 16.43 -45.09 0.18
N MET A 367 15.65 -44.53 1.11
CA MET A 367 15.35 -43.10 1.13
C MET A 367 16.61 -42.23 1.21
N ARG A 368 17.60 -42.62 2.02
CA ARG A 368 18.86 -41.88 2.15
C ARG A 368 19.67 -41.92 0.85
N GLU A 369 19.68 -43.06 0.15
CA GLU A 369 20.37 -43.18 -1.14
C GLU A 369 19.67 -42.40 -2.25
N LEU A 370 18.34 -42.46 -2.31
CA LEU A 370 17.54 -41.73 -3.29
C LEU A 370 17.64 -40.21 -3.09
N PHE A 371 17.64 -39.75 -1.84
CA PHE A 371 17.81 -38.32 -1.55
C PHE A 371 19.13 -37.76 -2.10
N LYS A 372 20.23 -38.52 -2.03
CA LYS A 372 21.53 -38.11 -2.59
C LYS A 372 21.51 -37.93 -4.12
N LYS A 373 20.53 -38.52 -4.81
CA LYS A 373 20.37 -38.41 -6.27
C LYS A 373 19.54 -37.19 -6.68
N LEU A 374 18.83 -36.55 -5.74
CA LEU A 374 18.03 -35.36 -6.03
C LEU A 374 18.91 -34.18 -6.43
N GLN A 375 18.49 -33.47 -7.48
CA GLN A 375 19.16 -32.27 -7.99
C GLN A 375 18.34 -31.02 -7.65
N ASN A 376 19.02 -29.88 -7.52
CA ASN A 376 18.38 -28.57 -7.30
C ASN A 376 17.56 -28.43 -6.00
N VAL A 377 17.89 -29.21 -4.96
CA VAL A 377 17.22 -29.17 -3.65
C VAL A 377 17.20 -27.76 -3.04
N ASP A 378 18.31 -27.03 -3.12
CA ASP A 378 18.40 -25.65 -2.59
C ASP A 378 17.47 -24.69 -3.34
N SER A 379 17.34 -24.89 -4.66
CA SER A 379 16.43 -24.08 -5.48
C SER A 379 14.97 -24.34 -5.11
N VAL A 380 14.59 -25.58 -4.81
CA VAL A 380 13.23 -25.90 -4.35
C VAL A 380 12.92 -25.18 -3.04
N LEU A 381 13.80 -25.30 -2.04
CA LEU A 381 13.63 -24.63 -0.75
C LEU A 381 13.60 -23.11 -0.90
N GLN A 382 14.55 -22.53 -1.63
CA GLN A 382 14.62 -21.09 -1.85
C GLN A 382 13.35 -20.55 -2.53
N ARG A 383 12.88 -21.20 -3.60
CA ARG A 383 11.67 -20.77 -4.32
C ARG A 383 10.41 -20.94 -3.47
N MET A 384 10.29 -22.02 -2.71
CA MET A 384 9.20 -22.18 -1.75
C MET A 384 9.23 -21.11 -0.66
N THR A 385 10.42 -20.74 -0.16
CA THR A 385 10.55 -19.64 0.80
C THR A 385 10.13 -18.30 0.19
N ILE A 386 10.48 -18.02 -1.08
CA ILE A 386 10.03 -16.82 -1.80
C ILE A 386 8.50 -16.80 -1.90
N VAL A 387 7.89 -17.91 -2.28
CA VAL A 387 6.41 -18.03 -2.33
C VAL A 387 5.81 -17.74 -0.95
N GLY A 388 6.39 -18.32 0.10
CA GLY A 388 5.96 -18.08 1.49
C GLY A 388 6.05 -16.62 1.88
N VAL A 389 7.18 -15.97 1.61
CA VAL A 389 7.39 -14.53 1.89
C VAL A 389 6.33 -13.67 1.20
N ILE A 390 6.04 -13.93 -0.07
CA ILE A 390 5.02 -13.17 -0.81
C ILE A 390 3.63 -13.40 -0.20
N LEU A 391 3.31 -14.62 0.24
CA LEU A 391 2.04 -14.94 0.91
C LEU A 391 1.94 -14.29 2.31
N CYS A 392 3.02 -14.20 3.07
CA CYS A 392 3.03 -13.49 4.34
C CYS A 392 2.73 -11.99 4.13
N PHE A 393 3.38 -11.36 3.15
CA PHE A 393 3.08 -9.96 2.79
C PHE A 393 1.63 -9.78 2.36
N ARG A 394 1.12 -10.69 1.53
CA ARG A 394 -0.30 -10.71 1.15
C ARG A 394 -1.23 -10.80 2.36
N THR A 395 -0.91 -11.65 3.33
CA THR A 395 -1.74 -11.84 4.53
C THR A 395 -1.84 -10.54 5.32
N LEU A 396 -0.70 -9.87 5.58
CA LEU A 396 -0.70 -8.55 6.22
C LEU A 396 -1.55 -7.52 5.44
N ALA A 397 -1.41 -7.50 4.11
CA ALA A 397 -2.16 -6.60 3.25
C ALA A 397 -3.67 -6.86 3.29
N GLN A 398 -4.09 -8.14 3.30
CA GLN A 398 -5.51 -8.52 3.38
C GLN A 398 -6.13 -8.24 4.74
N GLU A 399 -5.39 -8.50 5.83
CA GLU A 399 -5.81 -8.16 7.19
C GLU A 399 -6.01 -6.65 7.33
N ALA A 400 -5.05 -5.86 6.83
CA ALA A 400 -5.15 -4.41 6.82
C ALA A 400 -6.36 -3.91 6.00
N LEU A 401 -6.62 -4.49 4.83
CA LEU A 401 -7.81 -4.19 4.04
C LEU A 401 -9.09 -4.54 4.82
N ASN A 402 -9.16 -5.71 5.43
CA ASN A 402 -10.32 -6.14 6.21
C ASN A 402 -10.61 -5.16 7.36
N ASP A 403 -9.57 -4.75 8.09
CA ASP A 403 -9.68 -3.78 9.17
C ASP A 403 -10.26 -2.44 8.67
N VAL A 404 -9.74 -1.91 7.55
CA VAL A 404 -10.23 -0.66 6.95
C VAL A 404 -11.69 -0.81 6.50
N LEU A 405 -12.05 -1.89 5.83
CA LEU A 405 -13.42 -2.11 5.35
C LEU A 405 -14.41 -2.36 6.49
N SER A 406 -13.97 -2.97 7.59
CA SER A 406 -14.81 -3.16 8.78
C SER A 406 -15.26 -1.83 9.38
N MET A 407 -14.41 -0.80 9.30
CA MET A 407 -14.73 0.56 9.74
C MET A 407 -15.54 1.35 8.71
N ARG A 408 -15.23 1.19 7.41
CA ARG A 408 -15.79 2.03 6.34
C ARG A 408 -17.12 1.53 5.79
N ILE A 409 -17.31 0.20 5.69
CA ILE A 409 -18.49 -0.43 5.10
C ILE A 409 -18.99 -1.65 5.93
N PRO A 410 -19.26 -1.48 7.24
CA PRO A 410 -19.58 -2.59 8.15
C PRO A 410 -20.78 -3.43 7.70
N PHE A 411 -21.83 -2.80 7.13
CA PHE A 411 -23.04 -3.49 6.68
C PHE A 411 -22.78 -4.43 5.48
N LEU A 412 -21.96 -3.98 4.53
CA LEU A 412 -21.56 -4.81 3.38
C LEU A 412 -20.67 -5.96 3.84
N LEU A 413 -19.67 -5.67 4.68
CA LEU A 413 -18.75 -6.69 5.17
C LEU A 413 -19.48 -7.78 5.98
N SER A 414 -20.45 -7.39 6.82
CA SER A 414 -21.28 -8.34 7.57
C SER A 414 -22.08 -9.24 6.63
N SER A 415 -22.60 -8.70 5.53
CA SER A 415 -23.36 -9.48 4.54
C SER A 415 -22.46 -10.47 3.79
N VAL A 416 -21.24 -10.04 3.43
CA VAL A 416 -20.23 -10.91 2.78
C VAL A 416 -19.79 -12.03 3.72
N ALA A 417 -19.55 -11.72 5.00
CA ALA A 417 -19.16 -12.70 6.00
C ALA A 417 -20.27 -13.73 6.24
N ASP A 418 -21.52 -13.28 6.36
CA ASP A 418 -22.67 -14.17 6.53
C ASP A 418 -22.85 -15.10 5.33
N LEU A 419 -22.77 -14.56 4.11
CA LEU A 419 -22.85 -15.37 2.89
C LEU A 419 -21.75 -16.43 2.86
N LYS A 420 -20.51 -16.05 3.16
CA LYS A 420 -19.36 -16.96 3.20
C LYS A 420 -19.56 -18.12 4.19
N HIS A 421 -20.17 -17.88 5.35
CA HIS A 421 -20.39 -18.91 6.35
C HIS A 421 -21.45 -19.94 5.95
N HIS A 422 -22.43 -19.56 5.13
CA HIS A 422 -23.60 -20.40 4.82
C HIS A 422 -23.60 -20.95 3.38
N VAL A 423 -22.53 -20.75 2.62
CA VAL A 423 -22.48 -21.18 1.21
C VAL A 423 -22.34 -22.69 1.07
N SER A 424 -23.20 -23.26 0.23
CA SER A 424 -23.14 -24.64 -0.24
C SER A 424 -21.98 -24.85 -1.23
N ASN A 425 -21.38 -26.05 -1.22
CA ASN A 425 -20.14 -26.40 -1.92
C ASN A 425 -20.07 -26.00 -3.43
N GLY A 426 -21.20 -25.82 -4.12
CA GLY A 426 -21.24 -25.49 -5.56
C GLY A 426 -20.79 -24.06 -5.94
N ASP A 427 -21.02 -23.05 -5.08
CA ASP A 427 -20.70 -21.63 -5.36
C ASP A 427 -19.46 -21.13 -4.58
N SER A 428 -18.72 -22.05 -3.97
CA SER A 428 -17.66 -21.77 -3.01
C SER A 428 -16.55 -20.85 -3.56
N LEU A 429 -16.17 -20.97 -4.84
CA LEU A 429 -15.07 -20.18 -5.41
C LEU A 429 -15.45 -18.71 -5.67
N VAL A 430 -16.65 -18.45 -6.19
CA VAL A 430 -17.14 -17.07 -6.46
C VAL A 430 -17.32 -16.32 -5.15
N VAL A 431 -17.90 -16.99 -4.15
CA VAL A 431 -18.05 -16.45 -2.80
C VAL A 431 -16.70 -16.22 -2.15
N SER A 432 -15.74 -17.13 -2.34
CA SER A 432 -14.37 -16.95 -1.88
C SER A 432 -13.69 -15.76 -2.54
N GLU A 433 -13.93 -15.50 -3.84
CA GLU A 433 -13.40 -14.32 -4.54
C GLU A 433 -13.95 -13.04 -3.93
N MET A 434 -15.28 -12.96 -3.72
CA MET A 434 -15.90 -11.81 -3.06
C MET A 434 -15.37 -11.61 -1.64
N ALA A 435 -15.24 -12.69 -0.86
CA ALA A 435 -14.69 -12.65 0.49
C ALA A 435 -13.24 -12.16 0.49
N SER A 436 -12.41 -12.67 -0.41
CA SER A 436 -11.01 -12.27 -0.58
C SER A 436 -10.89 -10.79 -0.98
N ALA A 437 -11.77 -10.29 -1.87
CA ALA A 437 -11.82 -8.87 -2.22
C ALA A 437 -12.21 -7.96 -1.03
N ALA A 438 -12.85 -8.51 -0.01
CA ALA A 438 -13.15 -7.84 1.25
C ALA A 438 -12.10 -8.09 2.36
N GLY A 439 -10.95 -8.68 2.02
CA GLY A 439 -9.87 -9.01 2.95
C GLY A 439 -10.15 -10.19 3.88
N LEU A 440 -11.24 -10.95 3.68
CA LEU A 440 -11.57 -12.09 4.55
C LEU A 440 -10.73 -13.32 4.18
N PRO A 441 -10.15 -14.05 5.16
CA PRO A 441 -9.24 -15.17 4.90
C PRO A 441 -9.98 -16.41 4.38
N CYS A 442 -9.60 -16.95 3.23
CA CYS A 442 -10.25 -18.12 2.62
C CYS A 442 -9.40 -19.38 2.82
N LYS A 443 -10.04 -20.55 3.02
CA LYS A 443 -9.33 -21.84 3.14
C LYS A 443 -8.48 -22.15 1.91
N VAL A 444 -9.00 -21.82 0.73
CA VAL A 444 -8.30 -21.87 -0.54
C VAL A 444 -8.35 -20.48 -1.15
N ASP A 445 -7.20 -19.97 -1.59
CA ASP A 445 -7.10 -18.63 -2.14
C ASP A 445 -7.57 -18.60 -3.61
N PRO A 446 -8.69 -17.91 -3.92
CA PRO A 446 -9.21 -17.85 -5.28
C PRO A 446 -8.28 -17.11 -6.26
N ALA A 447 -7.52 -16.12 -5.78
CA ALA A 447 -6.59 -15.36 -6.62
C ALA A 447 -5.39 -16.23 -7.02
N LEU A 448 -4.88 -17.02 -6.07
CA LEU A 448 -3.80 -17.98 -6.33
C LEU A 448 -4.27 -19.10 -7.28
N VAL A 449 -5.46 -19.66 -7.07
CA VAL A 449 -6.06 -20.65 -7.99
C VAL A 449 -6.15 -20.09 -9.41
N THR A 450 -6.60 -18.85 -9.55
CA THR A 450 -6.74 -18.18 -10.86
C THR A 450 -5.39 -17.97 -11.53
N ALA A 451 -4.38 -17.48 -10.79
CA ALA A 451 -3.04 -17.24 -11.32
C ALA A 451 -2.30 -18.54 -11.70
N LEU A 452 -2.47 -19.63 -10.92
CA LEU A 452 -1.89 -20.93 -11.25
C LEU A 452 -2.58 -21.59 -12.44
N ARG A 453 -3.89 -21.36 -12.61
CA ARG A 453 -4.66 -21.85 -13.77
C ARG A 453 -4.30 -21.12 -15.05
N SER A 454 -3.97 -19.82 -15.01
CA SER A 454 -3.59 -19.06 -16.20
C SER A 454 -2.19 -19.43 -16.73
N GLN A 455 -1.29 -19.93 -15.88
CA GLN A 455 0.03 -20.45 -16.27
C GLN A 455 0.02 -21.94 -16.66
N LYS A 456 -1.13 -22.49 -17.08
CA LYS A 456 -1.22 -23.87 -17.54
C LYS A 456 -0.34 -24.04 -18.79
N ASN A 457 0.80 -24.71 -18.64
CA ASN A 457 1.59 -25.13 -19.77
C ASN A 457 0.96 -26.41 -20.35
N ASP A 458 0.73 -26.43 -21.67
CA ASP A 458 0.27 -27.59 -22.45
C ASP A 458 1.35 -28.70 -22.53
N LEU A 459 1.93 -29.10 -21.40
CA LEU A 459 2.98 -30.13 -21.36
C LEU A 459 2.42 -31.55 -21.51
N GLY A 460 1.10 -31.75 -21.51
CA GLY A 460 0.47 -33.07 -21.61
C GLY A 460 0.79 -34.03 -20.45
N GLU A 461 1.44 -33.52 -19.40
CA GLU A 461 1.85 -34.25 -18.21
C GLU A 461 0.72 -34.29 -17.18
N ASP A 462 0.70 -35.35 -16.36
CA ASP A 462 -0.23 -35.51 -15.25
C ASP A 462 0.05 -34.44 -14.18
N GLU A 463 -0.67 -33.32 -14.26
CA GLU A 463 -0.54 -32.17 -13.35
C GLU A 463 -0.76 -32.57 -11.89
N TYR A 464 -1.65 -33.52 -11.64
CA TYR A 464 -1.92 -34.02 -10.30
C TYR A 464 -0.72 -34.80 -9.77
N GLN A 465 -0.08 -35.63 -10.60
CA GLN A 465 1.16 -36.31 -10.22
C GLN A 465 2.27 -35.29 -9.92
N VAL A 466 2.45 -34.26 -10.76
CA VAL A 466 3.47 -33.22 -10.51
C VAL A 466 3.21 -32.48 -9.20
N ALA A 467 1.95 -32.15 -8.88
CA ALA A 467 1.58 -31.52 -7.62
C ALA A 467 1.89 -32.42 -6.41
N CYS A 468 1.58 -33.73 -6.50
CA CYS A 468 1.94 -34.69 -5.45
C CYS A 468 3.46 -34.78 -5.25
N LEU A 469 4.22 -34.89 -6.35
CA LEU A 469 5.68 -35.02 -6.30
C LEU A 469 6.35 -33.73 -5.81
N LEU A 470 5.77 -32.55 -6.04
CA LEU A 470 6.22 -31.29 -5.43
C LEU A 470 6.14 -31.36 -3.91
N MET A 471 5.02 -31.84 -3.34
CA MET A 471 4.87 -31.99 -1.89
C MET A 471 5.91 -32.97 -1.34
N VAL A 472 6.12 -34.10 -2.02
CA VAL A 472 7.17 -35.08 -1.66
C VAL A 472 8.55 -34.43 -1.66
N PHE A 473 8.87 -33.67 -2.71
CA PHE A 473 10.16 -32.99 -2.85
C PHE A 473 10.40 -32.02 -1.69
N VAL A 474 9.42 -31.16 -1.38
CA VAL A 474 9.55 -30.19 -0.29
C VAL A 474 9.73 -30.92 1.06
N ALA A 475 8.91 -31.93 1.34
CA ALA A 475 8.95 -32.69 2.59
C ALA A 475 10.31 -33.34 2.89
N VAL A 476 10.89 -34.03 1.90
CA VAL A 476 12.20 -34.69 2.07
C VAL A 476 13.37 -33.71 2.11
N SER A 477 13.15 -32.47 1.66
CA SER A 477 14.17 -31.42 1.57
C SER A 477 14.29 -30.59 2.84
N LEU A 478 13.26 -30.56 3.71
CA LEU A 478 13.27 -29.79 4.96
C LEU A 478 14.49 -30.04 5.87
N PRO A 479 15.00 -31.28 6.05
CA PRO A 479 16.19 -31.49 6.89
C PRO A 479 17.42 -30.72 6.42
N LYS A 480 17.54 -30.41 5.12
CA LYS A 480 18.66 -29.65 4.58
C LYS A 480 18.72 -28.22 5.15
N LEU A 481 17.58 -27.67 5.58
CA LEU A 481 17.51 -26.35 6.21
C LEU A 481 18.32 -26.28 7.51
N ALA A 482 18.53 -27.39 8.22
CA ALA A 482 19.28 -27.38 9.48
C ALA A 482 20.77 -27.03 9.28
N ARG A 483 21.27 -27.21 8.04
CA ARG A 483 22.61 -26.81 7.59
C ARG A 483 22.65 -25.48 6.86
N ALA A 484 21.50 -24.89 6.54
CA ALA A 484 21.43 -23.66 5.77
C ALA A 484 21.86 -22.46 6.62
N GLU A 485 22.56 -21.52 5.98
CA GLU A 485 22.94 -20.27 6.62
C GLU A 485 21.68 -19.47 6.99
N GLY A 486 21.69 -18.86 8.19
CA GLY A 486 20.55 -18.11 8.69
C GLY A 486 19.36 -18.97 9.16
N SER A 487 19.50 -20.29 9.30
CA SER A 487 18.48 -21.14 9.94
C SER A 487 18.49 -21.02 11.47
N VAL A 488 18.53 -19.77 11.95
CA VAL A 488 18.49 -19.41 13.36
C VAL A 488 17.11 -18.82 13.65
N TYR A 489 16.42 -19.38 14.64
CA TYR A 489 15.18 -18.82 15.12
C TYR A 489 15.47 -17.70 16.12
N ARG A 490 14.93 -16.51 15.87
CA ARG A 490 14.93 -15.36 16.79
C ARG A 490 13.56 -15.28 17.43
N ALA A 491 13.48 -15.61 18.71
CA ALA A 491 12.32 -15.40 19.56
C ALA A 491 11.90 -13.92 19.63
N SER A 492 12.84 -12.96 19.57
CA SER A 492 12.50 -11.53 19.49
C SER A 492 11.71 -11.15 18.24
N LEU A 493 11.75 -11.99 17.19
CA LEU A 493 10.99 -11.80 15.95
C LEU A 493 9.91 -12.87 15.75
N GLU A 494 9.89 -13.90 16.59
CA GLU A 494 9.20 -15.19 16.39
C GLU A 494 9.43 -15.80 14.99
N ALA A 495 10.64 -15.64 14.45
CA ALA A 495 10.94 -15.88 13.05
C ALA A 495 12.33 -16.50 12.82
N HIS A 496 12.51 -17.19 11.69
CA HIS A 496 13.83 -17.62 11.22
C HIS A 496 14.46 -16.51 10.37
N THR A 497 15.75 -16.22 10.58
CA THR A 497 16.39 -15.09 9.88
C THR A 497 16.47 -15.26 8.37
N ASN A 498 16.44 -16.49 7.86
CA ASN A 498 16.35 -16.79 6.42
C ASN A 498 14.92 -16.96 5.88
N ASN A 499 13.89 -16.59 6.66
CA ASN A 499 12.47 -16.69 6.31
C ASN A 499 11.91 -18.10 6.10
N MET A 500 12.58 -19.16 6.58
CA MET A 500 12.05 -20.52 6.39
C MET A 500 10.72 -20.78 7.11
N HIS A 501 10.36 -20.02 8.16
CA HIS A 501 9.01 -20.07 8.76
C HIS A 501 7.90 -19.79 7.76
N CYS A 502 8.17 -18.96 6.75
CA CYS A 502 7.20 -18.64 5.70
C CYS A 502 6.84 -19.86 4.82
N LEU A 503 7.63 -20.94 4.87
CA LEU A 503 7.29 -22.21 4.19
C LEU A 503 5.95 -22.78 4.67
N ALA A 504 5.55 -22.49 5.91
CA ALA A 504 4.24 -22.90 6.43
C ALA A 504 3.09 -22.36 5.56
N HIS A 505 3.10 -21.07 5.25
CA HIS A 505 2.13 -20.46 4.35
C HIS A 505 2.25 -21.01 2.92
N ALA A 506 3.49 -21.18 2.42
CA ALA A 506 3.73 -21.66 1.06
C ALA A 506 3.16 -23.07 0.81
N VAL A 507 3.45 -24.02 1.71
CA VAL A 507 2.99 -25.41 1.56
C VAL A 507 1.46 -25.47 1.63
N ASN A 508 0.85 -24.82 2.63
CA ASN A 508 -0.60 -24.85 2.81
C ASN A 508 -1.34 -24.19 1.62
N ALA A 509 -0.90 -23.01 1.19
CA ALA A 509 -1.55 -22.29 0.09
C ALA A 509 -1.38 -23.00 -1.26
N LEU A 510 -0.18 -23.53 -1.56
CA LEU A 510 0.08 -24.25 -2.80
C LEU A 510 -0.61 -25.60 -2.83
N ALA A 511 -0.61 -26.38 -1.75
CA ALA A 511 -1.35 -27.63 -1.68
C ALA A 511 -2.85 -27.36 -1.89
N GLY A 512 -3.42 -26.42 -1.14
CA GLY A 512 -4.83 -26.03 -1.29
C GLY A 512 -5.17 -25.63 -2.72
N SER A 513 -4.34 -24.81 -3.36
CA SER A 513 -4.62 -24.31 -4.72
C SER A 513 -4.40 -25.35 -5.81
N LEU A 514 -3.28 -26.09 -5.78
CA LEU A 514 -2.93 -27.07 -6.81
C LEU A 514 -3.91 -28.25 -6.81
N PHE A 515 -4.25 -28.80 -5.65
CA PHE A 515 -5.18 -29.93 -5.58
C PHE A 515 -6.63 -29.51 -5.85
N THR A 516 -7.02 -28.26 -5.53
CA THR A 516 -8.29 -27.68 -5.99
C THR A 516 -8.35 -27.59 -7.53
N ILE A 517 -7.26 -27.18 -8.19
CA ILE A 517 -7.20 -27.12 -9.66
C ILE A 517 -7.31 -28.51 -10.29
N CYS A 518 -6.72 -29.52 -9.67
CA CYS A 518 -6.75 -30.90 -10.17
C CYS A 518 -8.12 -31.58 -9.96
N GLY A 519 -8.98 -31.07 -9.10
CA GLY A 519 -10.37 -31.53 -8.94
C GLY A 519 -10.55 -32.87 -8.21
N HIS A 520 -9.55 -33.34 -7.48
CA HIS A 520 -9.59 -34.61 -6.72
C HIS A 520 -10.15 -34.47 -5.29
N ASP A 521 -10.31 -33.24 -4.79
CA ASP A 521 -10.84 -32.91 -3.45
C ASP A 521 -10.14 -33.65 -2.28
N ASP A 522 -8.84 -33.88 -2.42
CA ASP A 522 -8.01 -34.70 -1.52
C ASP A 522 -6.93 -33.88 -0.79
N ILE A 523 -7.13 -32.56 -0.66
CA ILE A 523 -6.16 -31.62 -0.07
C ILE A 523 -5.70 -32.10 1.31
N GLU A 524 -6.65 -32.51 2.17
CA GLU A 524 -6.37 -33.00 3.52
C GLU A 524 -5.52 -34.28 3.50
N GLU A 525 -5.79 -35.21 2.58
CA GLU A 525 -5.02 -36.45 2.44
C GLU A 525 -3.60 -36.18 1.96
N ARG A 526 -3.42 -35.26 1.00
CA ARG A 526 -2.10 -34.87 0.49
C ARG A 526 -1.27 -34.12 1.53
N LEU A 527 -1.89 -33.27 2.34
CA LEU A 527 -1.21 -32.60 3.46
C LEU A 527 -0.87 -33.57 4.60
N LYS A 528 -1.71 -34.56 4.88
CA LYS A 528 -1.40 -35.66 5.81
C LYS A 528 -0.18 -36.46 5.35
N GLU A 529 -0.14 -36.82 4.06
CA GLU A 529 1.02 -37.49 3.45
C GLU A 529 2.29 -36.64 3.56
N PHE A 530 2.20 -35.35 3.22
CA PHE A 530 3.30 -34.39 3.37
C PHE A 530 3.81 -34.35 4.81
N LEU A 531 2.91 -34.22 5.79
CA LEU A 531 3.27 -34.10 7.20
C LEU A 531 3.97 -35.37 7.71
N ALA A 532 3.46 -36.55 7.34
CA ALA A 532 4.08 -37.83 7.70
C ALA A 532 5.49 -37.96 7.14
N LEU A 533 5.69 -37.58 5.87
CA LEU A 533 6.99 -37.65 5.20
C LEU A 533 7.98 -36.61 5.76
N ALA A 534 7.52 -35.39 6.03
CA ALA A 534 8.30 -34.32 6.64
C ALA A 534 8.73 -34.69 8.07
N SER A 535 7.80 -35.21 8.88
CA SER A 535 8.07 -35.68 10.24
C SER A 535 9.09 -36.82 10.25
N SER A 536 8.90 -37.82 9.38
CA SER A 536 9.83 -38.94 9.22
C SER A 536 11.23 -38.47 8.82
N SER A 537 11.33 -37.49 7.92
CA SER A 537 12.61 -36.94 7.45
C SER A 537 13.33 -36.16 8.56
N LEU A 538 12.60 -35.37 9.36
CA LEU A 538 13.17 -34.58 10.46
C LEU A 538 13.53 -35.43 11.68
N LEU A 539 12.77 -36.49 11.99
CA LEU A 539 13.13 -37.42 13.07
C LEU A 539 14.46 -38.15 12.78
N ARG A 540 14.74 -38.46 11.51
CA ARG A 540 16.03 -39.06 11.10
C ARG A 540 17.20 -38.11 11.37
N LEU A 541 17.03 -36.82 11.08
CA LEU A 541 18.01 -35.80 11.43
C LEU A 541 18.27 -35.73 12.95
N GLY A 542 17.24 -35.98 13.76
CA GLY A 542 17.35 -36.08 15.22
C GLY A 542 18.23 -37.24 15.73
N GLN A 543 18.39 -38.29 14.93
CA GLN A 543 19.20 -39.48 15.27
C GLN A 543 20.67 -39.34 14.86
N GLU A 544 21.02 -38.33 14.06
CA GLU A 544 22.40 -38.08 13.66
C GLU A 544 23.24 -37.61 14.86
N ALA A 545 24.46 -38.15 14.99
CA ALA A 545 25.36 -37.85 16.09
C ALA A 545 25.92 -36.41 16.02
N ASP A 546 26.02 -35.85 14.81
CA ASP A 546 26.40 -34.46 14.61
C ASP A 546 25.22 -33.55 14.94
N ARG A 547 25.38 -32.77 16.01
CA ARG A 547 24.38 -31.81 16.45
C ARG A 547 24.49 -30.56 15.57
N GLU A 548 23.76 -30.54 14.46
CA GLU A 548 23.66 -29.38 13.59
C GLU A 548 23.07 -28.18 14.32
N ALA A 549 23.64 -26.99 14.09
CA ALA A 549 23.28 -25.76 14.79
C ALA A 549 21.81 -25.35 14.57
N GLY A 550 21.26 -25.58 13.37
CA GLY A 550 19.88 -25.22 13.01
C GLY A 550 18.82 -26.28 13.31
N ARG A 551 19.19 -27.46 13.84
CA ARG A 551 18.27 -28.61 13.94
C ARG A 551 17.01 -28.32 14.74
N GLU A 552 17.17 -27.72 15.92
CA GLU A 552 16.05 -27.40 16.82
C GLU A 552 15.15 -26.31 16.19
N ALA A 553 15.74 -25.33 15.49
CA ALA A 553 14.99 -24.30 14.79
C ALA A 553 14.12 -24.87 13.64
N VAL A 554 14.61 -25.87 12.91
CA VAL A 554 13.86 -26.51 11.81
C VAL A 554 12.69 -27.34 12.34
N PHE A 555 12.80 -27.96 13.51
CA PHE A 555 11.67 -28.71 14.10
C PHE A 555 10.44 -27.83 14.32
N LEU A 556 10.64 -26.56 14.66
CA LEU A 556 9.55 -25.60 14.83
C LEU A 556 8.74 -25.37 13.55
N LEU A 557 9.29 -25.66 12.37
CA LEU A 557 8.53 -25.57 11.11
C LEU A 557 7.32 -26.51 11.08
N LEU A 558 7.41 -27.71 11.68
CA LEU A 558 6.27 -28.62 11.72
C LEU A 558 5.13 -28.05 12.56
N HIS A 559 5.46 -27.37 13.65
CA HIS A 559 4.47 -26.68 14.47
C HIS A 559 3.79 -25.57 13.66
N LEU A 560 4.59 -24.70 13.02
CA LEU A 560 4.08 -23.59 12.20
C LEU A 560 3.25 -24.07 11.01
N LEU A 561 3.66 -25.15 10.33
CA LEU A 561 2.93 -25.77 9.23
C LEU A 561 1.53 -26.22 9.63
N VAL A 562 1.41 -26.81 10.82
CA VAL A 562 0.13 -27.33 11.34
C VAL A 562 -0.73 -26.20 11.88
N ASP A 563 -0.15 -25.22 12.57
CA ASP A 563 -0.87 -24.05 13.10
C ASP A 563 -1.48 -23.19 11.98
N GLU A 564 -0.74 -23.02 10.88
CA GLU A 564 -1.21 -22.28 9.70
C GLU A 564 -2.22 -23.06 8.85
N SER A 565 -2.31 -24.38 9.00
CA SER A 565 -3.13 -25.21 8.12
C SER A 565 -4.57 -25.34 8.61
N PRO A 566 -5.59 -25.02 7.79
CA PRO A 566 -6.96 -25.36 8.11
C PRO A 566 -7.29 -26.85 7.90
N PHE A 567 -6.33 -27.65 7.42
CA PHE A 567 -6.50 -29.07 7.07
C PHE A 567 -5.74 -30.03 7.99
N LEU A 568 -4.77 -29.54 8.76
CA LEU A 568 -3.97 -30.34 9.69
C LEU A 568 -4.36 -30.02 11.13
N THR A 569 -4.15 -30.97 12.03
CA THR A 569 -4.46 -30.82 13.46
C THR A 569 -3.26 -31.17 14.32
N MET A 570 -3.19 -30.61 15.52
CA MET A 570 -2.13 -30.92 16.48
C MET A 570 -2.17 -32.39 16.93
N ASP A 571 -3.35 -33.01 16.98
CA ASP A 571 -3.49 -34.46 17.27
C ASP A 571 -2.80 -35.32 16.21
N LEU A 572 -2.94 -34.95 14.94
CA LEU A 572 -2.26 -35.62 13.84
C LEU A 572 -0.74 -35.42 13.96
N LEU A 573 -0.29 -34.20 14.26
CA LEU A 573 1.13 -33.92 14.47
C LEU A 573 1.72 -34.78 15.58
N GLU A 574 1.06 -34.90 16.74
CA GLU A 574 1.52 -35.72 17.86
C GLU A 574 1.70 -37.19 17.46
N SER A 575 0.85 -37.70 16.56
CA SER A 575 0.91 -39.09 16.10
C SER A 575 2.16 -39.40 15.25
N CYS A 576 2.74 -38.40 14.57
CA CYS A 576 3.90 -38.58 13.69
C CYS A 576 5.17 -37.84 14.15
N PHE A 577 5.05 -36.88 15.07
CA PHE A 577 6.15 -36.10 15.64
C PHE A 577 5.83 -35.68 17.08
N PRO A 578 6.45 -36.29 18.10
CA PRO A 578 6.11 -36.02 19.50
C PRO A 578 6.32 -34.55 19.90
N TYR A 579 5.31 -33.92 20.48
CA TYR A 579 5.35 -32.50 20.88
C TYR A 579 6.42 -32.20 21.93
N ALA A 580 6.86 -33.21 22.69
CA ALA A 580 8.00 -33.08 23.60
C ALA A 580 9.29 -32.61 22.89
N LEU A 581 9.50 -33.02 21.64
CA LEU A 581 10.64 -32.55 20.82
C LEU A 581 10.49 -31.08 20.46
N LEU A 582 9.28 -30.65 20.06
CA LEU A 582 8.97 -29.26 19.73
C LEU A 582 9.11 -28.36 20.95
N ARG A 583 8.62 -28.79 22.11
CA ARG A 583 8.76 -28.06 23.38
C ARG A 583 10.21 -27.85 23.76
N ASN A 584 11.04 -28.90 23.63
CA ASN A 584 12.46 -28.80 23.94
C ASN A 584 13.20 -27.90 22.94
N ALA A 585 12.85 -27.98 21.65
CA ALA A 585 13.37 -27.11 20.61
C ALA A 585 13.00 -25.64 20.87
N ALA A 586 11.74 -25.36 21.20
CA ALA A 586 11.26 -24.03 21.57
C ALA A 586 12.04 -23.50 22.79
N HIS A 587 12.15 -24.28 23.86
CA HIS A 587 12.93 -23.89 25.03
C HIS A 587 14.39 -23.57 24.68
N ALA A 588 15.02 -24.35 23.80
CA ALA A 588 16.40 -24.14 23.41
C ALA A 588 16.61 -22.85 22.61
N VAL A 589 15.74 -22.55 21.62
CA VAL A 589 15.86 -21.32 20.82
C VAL A 589 15.55 -20.08 21.64
N TYR A 590 14.56 -20.12 22.54
CA TYR A 590 14.24 -19.00 23.44
C TYR A 590 15.36 -18.76 24.46
N LYS A 591 15.99 -19.83 24.97
CA LYS A 591 17.12 -19.70 25.88
C LYS A 591 18.40 -19.22 25.17
N ALA A 592 18.57 -19.48 23.88
CA ALA A 592 19.73 -19.04 23.14
C ALA A 592 19.76 -17.51 22.91
N GLU A 593 18.60 -16.86 22.94
CA GLU A 593 18.47 -15.41 22.75
C GLU A 593 18.28 -14.61 24.06
N ALA A 594 17.78 -15.25 25.13
CA ALA A 594 17.67 -14.67 26.47
C ALA A 594 19.03 -14.52 27.17
#